data_AF-A0A924RCK6-F1
#
_entry.id   AF-A0A924RCK6-F1
#
_cell.length_a   1.000
_cell.length_b   1.000
_cell.length_c   1.000
_cell.angle_alpha   90.00
_cell.angle_beta   90.00
_cell.angle_gamma   90.00
#
_symmetry.space_group_name_H-M   'P 1'
#
loop_
_entity.id
_entity.type
_entity.pdbx_description
1 polymer ?
#
loop_
_entity_poly.entity_id
_entity_poly.type
_entity_poly.pdbx_seq_one_letter_code
_entity_poly.pdbx_strand_id
1 'polypeptide(L)' 'MASQLIATFTTNHGTIAVELFPDHAPKTVENFVGLAEG' A
#
# COMPACT_ATOMS: atom_id res chain seq x y z
N MET A 1 -17.99 4.28 5.35
CA MET A 1 -16.89 3.38 5.76
C MET A 1 -15.81 3.53 4.73
N ALA A 2 -14.75 4.29 5.00
CA ALA A 2 -13.59 4.29 4.09
C ALA A 2 -12.85 2.98 4.32
N SER A 3 -12.76 2.13 3.30
CA SER A 3 -11.94 0.93 3.35
C SER A 3 -10.47 1.37 3.35
N GLN A 4 -9.80 1.30 4.50
CA GLN A 4 -8.37 1.56 4.60
C GLN A 4 -7.61 0.53 3.75
N LEU A 5 -6.74 1.02 2.87
CA LEU A 5 -5.89 0.18 2.04
C LEU A 5 -4.57 -0.07 2.78
N ILE A 6 -4.28 -1.33 3.08
CA ILE A 6 -3.07 -1.72 3.80
C ILE A 6 -2.15 -2.53 2.88
N ALA A 7 -0.90 -2.10 2.76
CA ALA A 7 0.15 -2.88 2.12
C ALA A 7 1.02 -3.57 3.18
N THR A 8 1.31 -4.85 2.95
CA THR A 8 2.12 -5.66 3.86
C THR A 8 3.43 -6.04 3.18
N PHE A 9 4.54 -5.62 3.78
CA PHE A 9 5.88 -5.96 3.32
C PHE A 9 6.46 -7.07 4.19
N THR A 10 6.87 -8.17 3.55
CA THR A 10 7.67 -9.19 4.21
C THR A 10 9.13 -8.92 3.92
N THR A 11 9.90 -8.62 4.97
CA THR A 11 11.34 -8.39 4.88
C THR A 11 12.08 -9.48 5.64
N ASN A 12 13.40 -9.60 5.44
CA ASN A 12 14.26 -10.50 6.20
C ASN A 12 14.36 -10.13 7.70
N HIS A 13 13.88 -8.95 8.09
CA HIS A 13 13.82 -8.48 9.48
C HIS A 13 12.39 -8.52 10.05
N GLY A 14 11.43 -9.11 9.34
CA GLY A 14 10.04 -9.23 9.77
C GLY A 14 9.06 -8.50 8.85
N THR A 15 7.82 -8.42 9.30
CA THR A 15 6.69 -7.91 8.51
C THR A 15 6.35 -6.48 8.91
N ILE A 16 6.11 -5.64 7.91
CA ILE A 16 5.73 -4.24 8.08
C ILE A 16 4.38 -4.04 7.40
N ALA A 17 3.39 -3.52 8.14
CA ALA A 17 2.11 -3.10 7.58
C ALA A 17 2.09 -1.57 7.46
N VAL A 18 1.74 -1.05 6.29
CA VAL A 18 1.59 0.39 6.05
C VAL A 18 0.20 0.71 5.52
N GLU A 19 -0.33 1.84 5.94
CA GLU A 19 -1.58 2.38 5.40
C GLU A 19 -1.30 3.27 4.19
N LEU A 20 -2.06 3.05 3.13
CA LEU A 20 -2.02 3.84 1.90
C LEU A 20 -3.19 4.82 1.88
N PHE A 21 -2.92 6.03 1.39
CA PHE A 21 -3.89 7.14 1.37
C PHE A 21 -4.29 7.50 -0.06
N PRO A 22 -5.17 6.71 -0.72
CA PRO A 22 -5.57 6.97 -2.10
C PRO A 22 -6.28 8.31 -2.27
N ASP A 23 -7.02 8.77 -1.25
CA ASP A 23 -7.71 10.07 -1.30
C ASP A 23 -6.75 11.27 -1.30
N HIS A 24 -5.58 11.11 -0.68
CA HIS A 24 -4.58 12.18 -0.58
C HIS A 24 -3.52 12.10 -1.68
N ALA A 25 -3.14 10.89 -2.10
CA ALA A 25 -2.07 10.65 -3.07
C ALA A 25 -2.46 9.57 -4.11
N PRO A 26 -3.52 9.80 -4.92
CA PRO A 26 -4.12 8.76 -5.76
C PRO A 26 -3.14 8.16 -6.78
N LYS A 27 -2.38 9.01 -7.49
CA LYS A 27 -1.43 8.56 -8.53
C LYS A 27 -0.29 7.72 -7.97
N THR A 28 0.19 8.08 -6.79
CA THR A 28 1.29 7.36 -6.13
C THR A 28 0.82 6.01 -5.63
N VAL A 29 -0.37 5.97 -5.03
CA VAL A 29 -0.97 4.72 -4.54
C VAL A 29 -1.27 3.78 -5.70
N GLU A 30 -1.86 4.28 -6.79
CA GLU A 30 -2.13 3.48 -7.99
C GLU A 30 -0.86 2.88 -8.60
N ASN A 31 0.18 3.70 -8.80
CA ASN A 31 1.47 3.21 -9.31
C ASN A 31 2.10 2.17 -8.37
N PHE A 32 2.03 2.38 -7.06
CA PHE A 32 2.57 1.43 -6.08
C PHE A 32 1.82 0.10 -6.10
N VAL A 33 0.49 0.13 -6.07
CA VAL A 33 -0.34 -1.09 -6.10
C VAL A 33 -0.13 -1.83 -7.41
N GLY A 34 -0.14 -1.14 -8.56
CA GLY A 34 0.09 -1.78 -9.86
C GLY A 34 1.45 -2.46 -9.96
N LEU A 35 2.52 -1.86 -9.42
CA LEU A 35 3.84 -2.49 -9.36
C LEU A 35 3.91 -3.67 -8.38
N ALA A 36 3.09 -3.67 -7.33
CA ALA A 36 3.06 -4.72 -6.31
C ALA A 36 2.25 -5.95 -6.76
N GLU A 37 1.17 -5.75 -7.53
CA GLU A 37 0.29 -6.82 -8.00
C GLU A 37 0.80 -7.51 -9.28
N GLY A 38 1.51 -6.78 -10.15
CA GLY A 38 2.15 -7.34 -11.35
C GLY A 38 1.21 -7.60 -12.51
#